data_AF-A0AAU9JDW1-F1
#
_entry.id   AF-A0AAU9JDW1-F1
#
_cell.length_a   1.000
_cell.length_b   1.000
_cell.length_c   1.000
_cell.angle_alpha   90.00
_cell.angle_beta   90.00
_cell.angle_gamma   90.00
#
_symmetry.space_group_name_H-M   'P 1'
#
loop_
_entity.id
_entity.type
_entity.pdbx_description
1 polymer ?
#
loop_
_entity_poly.entity_id
_entity_poly.type
_entity_poly.pdbx_seq_one_letter_code
_entity_poly.pdbx_strand_id
1 'polypeptide(L)'
;MLNGYGDAFNYCNSSLYDVIDCQKAKIDNFQVEMVFLLFLGILVLGICVGIITPFCYSTIKIENNFWNKIRQNASDHYFELTQSSLERLVRVHNQPEIELNSKSPSKTSFDFRNYWKYIWRVLLYFFVVLAFSLINILYLYQQCVDYLSYRPEIIRELIQSRILYSSLGVWTSEVAIKNIYVSDEDKIKYSLPFKNDKIWMEETINKIKHAGLQLRKSKYSSILSEEIKKTLYEYADNSIYKELAYGIYSAGEMSIMDNNFVSYGGKNIELWLHQMILINELNINYDELVTEADHYSESVVNRQITIIVWVLTIFIVISFLMYFGLYLRFFNEEKKSLSKMHTIMEIMP
;
A
#
# COMPACT_ATOMS: atom_id res chain seq x y z
N MET A 1 -13.71 44.61 -24.31
CA MET A 1 -13.41 43.77 -23.15
C MET A 1 -13.24 42.34 -23.59
N LEU A 2 -12.02 41.81 -23.56
CA LEU A 2 -11.78 40.38 -23.79
C LEU A 2 -12.76 39.53 -22.97
N ASN A 3 -13.11 38.37 -23.51
CA ASN A 3 -14.09 37.49 -22.93
C ASN A 3 -13.63 36.95 -21.56
N GLY A 4 -14.01 37.65 -20.50
CA GLY A 4 -13.51 37.37 -19.14
C GLY A 4 -13.96 36.01 -18.60
N TYR A 5 -15.08 35.46 -19.10
CA TYR A 5 -15.58 34.17 -18.63
C TYR A 5 -14.80 33.00 -19.22
N GLY A 6 -14.45 33.05 -20.51
CA GLY A 6 -13.60 32.01 -21.13
C GLY A 6 -12.22 31.94 -20.48
N ASP A 7 -11.59 33.09 -20.25
CA ASP A 7 -10.30 33.16 -19.55
C ASP A 7 -10.41 32.71 -18.09
N ALA A 8 -11.51 33.04 -17.40
CA ALA A 8 -11.78 32.56 -16.05
C ALA A 8 -11.96 31.03 -15.98
N PHE A 9 -12.68 30.43 -16.93
CA PHE A 9 -12.83 28.96 -16.99
C PHE A 9 -11.51 28.27 -17.28
N ASN A 10 -10.70 28.80 -18.21
CA ASN A 10 -9.36 28.29 -18.48
C ASN A 10 -8.44 28.41 -17.25
N TYR A 11 -8.51 29.53 -16.53
CA TYR A 11 -7.75 29.76 -15.31
C TYR A 11 -8.17 28.78 -14.19
N CYS A 12 -9.47 28.59 -13.97
CA CYS A 12 -9.99 27.62 -13.01
C CYS A 12 -9.55 26.19 -13.35
N ASN A 13 -9.62 25.80 -14.63
CA ASN A 13 -9.19 24.48 -15.07
C ASN A 13 -7.67 24.28 -14.89
N SER A 14 -6.85 25.29 -15.22
CA SER A 14 -5.40 25.24 -14.98
C SER A 14 -5.07 25.13 -13.49
N SER A 15 -5.74 25.93 -12.65
CA SER A 15 -5.54 25.90 -11.19
C SER A 15 -5.94 24.54 -10.60
N LEU A 16 -7.00 23.90 -11.14
CA LEU A 16 -7.41 22.56 -10.76
C LEU A 16 -6.32 21.53 -11.09
N TYR A 17 -5.69 21.60 -12.27
CA TYR A 17 -4.56 20.74 -12.62
C TYR A 17 -3.38 20.91 -11.67
N ASP A 18 -2.99 22.15 -11.38
CA ASP A 18 -1.85 22.44 -10.49
C ASP A 18 -2.05 21.88 -9.07
N VAL A 19 -3.27 21.98 -8.53
CA VAL A 19 -3.61 21.42 -7.21
C VAL A 19 -3.49 19.90 -7.21
N ILE A 20 -3.91 19.24 -8.28
CA ILE A 20 -3.88 17.77 -8.38
C ILE A 20 -2.47 17.26 -8.59
N ASP A 21 -1.70 17.94 -9.44
CA ASP A 21 -0.30 17.58 -9.67
C ASP A 21 0.51 17.75 -8.37
N CYS A 22 0.21 18.77 -7.57
CA CYS A 22 0.77 18.92 -6.23
C CYS A 22 0.39 17.77 -5.29
N GLN A 23 -0.88 17.34 -5.29
CA GLN A 23 -1.33 16.21 -4.47
C GLN A 23 -0.70 14.88 -4.91
N LYS A 24 -0.59 14.65 -6.22
CA LYS A 24 0.09 13.46 -6.76
C LYS A 24 1.58 13.46 -6.43
N ALA A 25 2.26 14.59 -6.61
CA ALA A 25 3.67 14.71 -6.24
C ALA A 25 3.90 14.42 -4.75
N LYS A 26 2.96 14.81 -3.88
CA LYS A 26 3.00 14.46 -2.45
C LYS A 26 2.86 12.95 -2.22
N ILE A 27 1.98 12.28 -2.96
CA ILE A 27 1.78 10.82 -2.89
C ILE A 27 3.02 10.08 -3.42
N ASP A 28 3.60 10.54 -4.52
CA ASP A 28 4.82 9.95 -5.10
C ASP A 28 6.01 10.09 -4.14
N ASN A 29 6.16 11.26 -3.49
CA ASN A 29 7.18 11.45 -2.45
C ASN A 29 6.97 10.49 -1.27
N PHE A 30 5.73 10.31 -0.82
CA PHE A 30 5.39 9.37 0.23
C PHE A 30 5.74 7.92 -0.16
N GLN A 31 5.54 7.55 -1.42
CA GLN A 31 5.93 6.24 -1.95
C GLN A 31 7.46 6.03 -1.87
N VAL A 32 8.24 7.03 -2.28
CA VAL A 32 9.71 6.97 -2.22
C VAL A 32 10.20 6.85 -0.77
N GLU A 33 9.66 7.65 0.15
CA GLU A 33 10.02 7.61 1.57
C GLU A 33 9.74 6.24 2.21
N MET A 34 8.61 5.62 1.87
CA MET A 34 8.24 4.30 2.40
C MET A 34 9.13 3.18 1.87
N VAL A 35 9.50 3.23 0.57
CA VAL A 35 10.48 2.29 0.01
C VAL A 35 11.83 2.43 0.70
N PHE A 36 12.26 3.67 0.98
CA PHE A 36 13.51 3.94 1.70
C PHE A 36 13.50 3.40 3.13
N LEU A 37 12.43 3.67 3.90
CA LEU A 37 12.24 3.16 5.26
C LEU A 37 12.31 1.63 5.30
N LEU A 38 11.75 0.95 4.30
CA LEU A 38 11.79 -0.49 4.24
C LEU A 38 13.16 -1.04 3.89
N PHE A 39 13.86 -0.43 2.94
CA PHE A 39 15.24 -0.80 2.63
C PHE A 39 16.12 -0.67 3.87
N LEU A 40 15.92 0.38 4.66
CA LEU A 40 16.58 0.58 5.94
C LEU A 40 16.23 -0.53 6.94
N GLY A 41 14.96 -0.92 7.02
CA GLY A 41 14.52 -2.05 7.87
C GLY A 41 15.16 -3.39 7.49
N ILE A 42 15.19 -3.73 6.19
CA ILE A 42 15.86 -4.94 5.68
C ILE A 42 17.36 -4.88 5.96
N LEU A 43 17.98 -3.73 5.77
CA LEU A 43 19.41 -3.53 6.01
C LEU A 43 19.76 -3.73 7.48
N VAL A 44 18.99 -3.16 8.40
CA VAL A 44 19.16 -3.37 9.85
C VAL A 44 18.99 -4.85 10.22
N LEU A 45 17.97 -5.53 9.69
CA LEU A 45 17.79 -6.97 9.88
C LEU A 45 18.98 -7.78 9.33
N GLY A 46 19.49 -7.41 8.16
CA GLY A 46 20.66 -8.02 7.54
C GLY A 46 21.90 -7.88 8.41
N ILE A 47 22.16 -6.68 8.95
CA ILE A 47 23.26 -6.44 9.90
C ILE A 47 23.08 -7.29 11.16
N CYS A 48 21.88 -7.35 11.73
CA CYS A 48 21.60 -8.18 12.90
C CYS A 48 21.91 -9.66 12.64
N VAL A 49 21.43 -10.21 11.52
CA VAL A 49 21.76 -11.60 11.12
C VAL A 49 23.26 -11.77 10.90
N GLY A 50 23.92 -10.77 10.30
CA GLY A 50 25.36 -10.74 10.07
C GLY A 50 26.19 -10.78 11.36
N ILE A 51 25.70 -10.18 12.44
CA ILE A 51 26.33 -10.21 13.78
C ILE A 51 26.02 -11.51 14.51
N ILE A 52 24.78 -12.00 14.44
CA ILE A 52 24.33 -13.20 15.16
C ILE A 52 25.01 -14.46 14.61
N THR A 53 25.18 -14.55 13.29
CA THR A 53 25.77 -15.73 12.63
C THR A 53 27.18 -16.09 13.14
N PRO A 54 28.17 -15.18 13.15
CA PRO A 54 29.51 -15.47 13.67
C PRO A 54 29.49 -15.71 15.19
N PHE A 55 28.58 -15.04 15.93
CA PHE A 55 28.40 -15.30 17.35
C PHE A 55 27.91 -16.75 17.61
N CYS A 56 26.91 -17.21 16.88
CA CYS A 56 26.47 -18.60 16.93
C CYS A 56 27.60 -19.58 16.59
N TYR A 57 28.38 -19.29 15.54
CA TYR A 57 29.53 -20.11 15.17
C TYR A 57 30.58 -20.19 16.29
N SER A 58 30.89 -19.04 16.92
CA SER A 58 31.84 -18.98 18.04
C SER A 58 31.36 -19.79 19.25
N THR A 59 30.09 -19.65 19.64
CA THR A 59 29.49 -20.38 20.76
C THR A 59 29.56 -21.89 20.54
N ILE A 60 29.24 -22.36 19.34
CA ILE A 60 29.31 -23.79 19.00
C ILE A 60 30.75 -24.30 19.05
N LYS A 61 31.71 -23.52 18.55
CA LYS A 61 33.13 -23.89 18.63
C LYS A 61 33.60 -24.04 20.08
N ILE A 62 33.15 -23.15 20.97
CA ILE A 62 33.46 -23.22 22.41
C ILE A 62 32.84 -24.48 23.03
N GLU A 63 31.57 -24.78 22.72
CA GLU A 63 30.88 -25.98 23.23
C GLU A 63 31.56 -27.27 22.74
N ASN A 64 31.94 -27.33 21.47
CA ASN A 64 32.71 -28.45 20.91
C ASN A 64 34.06 -28.64 21.60
N ASN A 65 34.80 -27.55 21.82
CA ASN A 65 36.07 -27.61 22.53
C ASN A 65 35.88 -28.09 23.98
N PHE A 66 34.82 -27.63 24.65
CA PHE A 66 34.47 -28.05 26.00
C PHE A 66 34.19 -29.55 26.06
N TRP A 67 33.38 -30.07 25.13
CA TRP A 67 33.08 -31.50 25.06
C TRP A 67 34.29 -32.36 24.75
N ASN A 68 35.13 -31.93 23.81
CA ASN A 68 36.36 -32.64 23.50
C ASN A 68 37.31 -32.68 24.71
N LYS A 69 37.37 -31.60 25.50
CA LYS A 69 38.15 -31.55 26.74
C LYS A 69 37.60 -32.50 27.81
N ILE A 70 36.29 -32.54 28.03
CA ILE A 70 35.67 -33.50 28.96
C ILE A 70 35.97 -34.94 28.51
N ARG A 71 35.82 -35.24 27.21
CA ARG A 71 36.09 -36.58 26.68
C ARG A 71 37.55 -37.00 26.85
N GLN A 72 38.47 -36.07 26.63
CA GLN A 72 39.90 -36.30 26.85
C GLN A 72 40.18 -36.58 28.33
N ASN A 73 39.72 -35.71 29.24
CA ASN A 73 39.88 -35.91 30.68
C ASN A 73 39.26 -37.24 31.15
N ALA A 74 38.07 -37.61 30.66
CA ALA A 74 37.42 -38.86 31.00
C ALA A 74 38.21 -40.09 30.53
N SER A 75 38.81 -40.01 29.35
CA SER A 75 39.69 -41.04 28.80
C SER A 75 40.96 -41.18 29.65
N ASP A 76 41.60 -40.06 29.96
CA ASP A 76 42.84 -40.02 30.71
C ASP A 76 42.61 -40.58 32.13
N HIS A 77 41.54 -40.16 32.81
CA HIS A 77 41.12 -40.72 34.10
C HIS A 77 40.79 -42.21 34.05
N TYR A 78 40.10 -42.66 33.02
CA TYR A 78 39.79 -44.08 32.85
C TYR A 78 41.08 -44.90 32.74
N PHE A 79 42.07 -44.40 31.99
CA PHE A 79 43.35 -45.06 31.82
C PHE A 79 44.15 -45.06 33.13
N GLU A 80 44.19 -43.94 33.85
CA GLU A 80 44.81 -43.86 35.18
C GLU A 80 44.18 -44.82 36.19
N LEU A 81 42.84 -44.90 36.25
CA LEU A 81 42.13 -45.80 37.14
C LEU A 81 42.35 -47.28 36.78
N THR A 82 42.34 -47.62 35.49
CA THR A 82 42.61 -48.99 35.04
C THR A 82 44.04 -49.38 35.35
N GLN A 83 45.02 -48.50 35.09
CA GLN A 83 46.42 -48.73 35.40
C GLN A 83 46.66 -48.87 36.92
N SER A 84 46.10 -47.96 37.74
CA SER A 84 46.16 -48.04 39.21
C SER A 84 45.55 -49.35 39.75
N SER A 85 44.43 -49.79 39.16
CA SER A 85 43.79 -51.06 39.53
C SER A 85 44.64 -52.28 39.13
N LEU A 86 45.30 -52.22 37.97
CA LEU A 86 46.19 -53.27 37.47
C LEU A 86 47.45 -53.37 38.33
N GLU A 87 48.06 -52.23 38.70
CA GLU A 87 49.19 -52.15 39.63
C GLU A 87 48.85 -52.77 40.99
N ARG A 88 47.64 -52.48 41.52
CA ARG A 88 47.14 -53.11 42.75
C ARG A 88 46.98 -54.62 42.59
N LEU A 89 46.44 -55.07 41.46
CA LEU A 89 46.24 -56.49 41.17
C LEU A 89 47.58 -57.25 41.10
N VAL A 90 48.56 -56.69 40.38
CA VAL A 90 49.92 -57.21 40.26
C VAL A 90 50.59 -57.31 41.63
N ARG A 91 50.50 -56.25 42.46
CA ARG A 91 51.09 -56.21 43.80
C ARG A 91 50.45 -57.23 44.77
N VAL A 92 49.14 -57.48 44.67
CA VAL A 92 48.43 -58.40 45.59
C VAL A 92 48.58 -59.87 45.15
N HIS A 93 48.60 -60.13 43.84
CA HIS A 93 48.58 -61.50 43.31
C HIS A 93 49.91 -62.00 42.73
N ASN A 94 51.00 -61.21 42.77
CA ASN A 94 52.33 -61.55 42.23
C ASN A 94 52.27 -62.06 40.78
N GLN A 95 51.36 -61.50 39.97
CA GLN A 95 51.28 -61.80 38.54
C GLN A 95 52.32 -60.98 37.76
N PRO A 96 52.86 -61.50 36.63
CA PRO A 96 53.76 -60.73 35.77
C PRO A 96 53.09 -59.45 35.26
N GLU A 97 53.85 -58.37 35.12
CA GLU A 97 53.36 -57.07 34.63
C GLU A 97 52.69 -57.23 33.26
N ILE A 98 51.42 -56.84 33.20
CA ILE A 98 50.67 -56.78 31.94
C ILE A 98 50.76 -55.33 31.46
N GLU A 99 51.55 -55.08 30.42
CA GLU A 99 51.60 -53.77 29.77
C GLU A 99 50.28 -53.53 29.02
N LEU A 100 49.47 -52.61 29.53
CA LEU A 100 48.35 -52.06 28.78
C LEU A 100 48.92 -51.26 27.60
N ASN A 101 48.65 -51.73 26.39
CA ASN A 101 49.02 -51.02 25.18
C ASN A 101 48.30 -49.67 25.18
N SER A 102 49.04 -48.58 25.41
CA SER A 102 48.56 -47.19 25.51
C SER A 102 48.14 -46.62 24.16
N LYS A 103 47.34 -47.37 23.39
CA LYS A 103 46.63 -46.80 22.26
C LYS A 103 45.66 -45.78 22.82
N SER A 104 46.10 -44.53 22.86
CA SER A 104 45.24 -43.37 23.16
C SER A 104 43.95 -43.57 22.36
N PRO A 105 42.77 -43.54 22.98
CA PRO A 105 41.54 -43.64 22.22
C PRO A 105 41.59 -42.56 21.14
N SER A 106 41.29 -42.98 19.91
CA SER A 106 41.53 -42.21 18.68
C SER A 106 41.24 -40.71 18.87
N LYS A 107 42.12 -39.85 18.36
CA LYS A 107 41.95 -38.39 18.19
C LYS A 107 40.78 -38.02 17.26
N THR A 108 39.69 -38.78 17.25
CA THR A 108 38.46 -38.41 16.56
C THR A 108 37.78 -37.33 17.39
N SER A 109 38.10 -36.07 17.07
CA SER A 109 37.39 -34.91 17.61
C SER A 109 35.90 -35.11 17.39
N PHE A 110 35.13 -35.04 18.48
CA PHE A 110 33.69 -35.00 18.37
C PHE A 110 33.31 -33.63 17.82
N ASP A 111 32.57 -33.60 16.73
CA ASP A 111 32.07 -32.37 16.12
C ASP A 111 30.55 -32.35 16.26
N PHE A 112 30.02 -31.48 17.13
CA PHE A 112 28.59 -31.16 17.17
C PHE A 112 28.21 -30.52 15.83
N ARG A 113 27.84 -31.36 14.86
CA ARG A 113 27.38 -30.94 13.53
C ARG A 113 26.00 -30.25 13.53
N ASN A 114 25.45 -29.95 14.70
CA ASN A 114 24.12 -29.34 14.86
C ASN A 114 24.10 -27.82 14.65
N TYR A 115 25.18 -27.20 14.19
CA TYR A 115 25.23 -25.75 13.90
C TYR A 115 24.12 -25.27 12.95
N TRP A 116 23.74 -26.13 12.00
CA TRP A 116 22.62 -25.87 11.09
C TRP A 116 21.31 -25.64 11.83
N LYS A 117 21.08 -26.24 13.01
CA LYS A 117 19.84 -26.04 13.79
C LYS A 117 19.72 -24.62 14.34
N TYR A 118 20.84 -23.99 14.68
CA TYR A 118 20.88 -22.60 15.17
C TYR A 118 20.67 -21.62 14.01
N ILE A 119 21.47 -21.79 12.95
CA ILE A 119 21.43 -20.93 11.77
C ILE A 119 20.07 -21.02 11.07
N TRP A 120 19.51 -22.22 10.94
CA TRP A 120 18.21 -22.42 10.30
C TRP A 120 17.07 -21.71 11.03
N ARG A 121 17.08 -21.64 12.36
CA ARG A 121 16.03 -20.93 13.12
C ARG A 121 16.10 -19.42 12.91
N VAL A 122 17.30 -18.85 12.95
CA VAL A 122 17.54 -17.43 12.67
C VAL A 122 17.15 -17.10 11.24
N LEU A 123 17.53 -17.94 10.28
CA LEU A 123 17.13 -17.81 8.88
C LEU A 123 15.62 -17.93 8.71
N LEU A 124 14.96 -18.86 9.40
CA LEU A 124 13.50 -19.02 9.34
C LEU A 124 12.80 -17.73 9.77
N TYR A 125 13.22 -17.13 10.89
CA TYR A 125 12.66 -15.85 11.31
C TYR A 125 12.93 -14.75 10.29
N PHE A 126 14.16 -14.66 9.77
CA PHE A 126 14.51 -13.71 8.72
C PHE A 126 13.62 -13.86 7.48
N PHE A 127 13.40 -15.08 6.98
CA PHE A 127 12.52 -15.34 5.84
C PHE A 127 11.07 -14.99 6.13
N VAL A 128 10.57 -15.25 7.35
CA VAL A 128 9.21 -14.85 7.76
C VAL A 128 9.06 -13.33 7.75
N VAL A 129 10.03 -12.59 8.32
CA VAL A 129 10.01 -11.12 8.31
C VAL A 129 10.12 -10.57 6.89
N LEU A 130 10.98 -11.16 6.06
CA LEU A 130 11.17 -10.76 4.66
C LEU A 130 9.91 -11.01 3.83
N ALA A 131 9.29 -12.19 3.95
CA ALA A 131 8.04 -12.51 3.28
C ALA A 131 6.90 -11.58 3.72
N PHE A 132 6.78 -11.32 5.02
CA PHE A 132 5.82 -10.36 5.55
C PHE A 132 6.04 -8.95 4.99
N SER A 133 7.28 -8.48 4.95
CA SER A 133 7.63 -7.16 4.42
C SER A 133 7.30 -7.04 2.94
N LEU A 134 7.59 -8.06 2.13
CA LEU A 134 7.23 -8.10 0.71
C LEU A 134 5.72 -8.07 0.48
N ILE A 135 4.94 -8.86 1.23
CA ILE A 135 3.48 -8.88 1.12
C ILE A 135 2.89 -7.51 1.49
N ASN A 136 3.38 -6.88 2.55
CA ASN A 136 2.91 -5.55 2.94
C ASN A 136 3.16 -4.52 1.85
N ILE A 137 4.33 -4.50 1.20
CA ILE A 137 4.59 -3.55 0.11
C ILE A 137 3.74 -3.85 -1.11
N LEU A 138 3.90 -5.05 -1.66
CA LEU A 138 3.41 -5.38 -3.00
C LEU A 138 1.89 -5.38 -3.07
N TYR A 139 1.24 -5.70 -1.95
CA TYR A 139 -0.20 -5.84 -1.91
C TYR A 139 -0.87 -4.69 -1.13
N LEU A 140 -0.59 -4.57 0.17
CA LEU A 140 -1.35 -3.66 1.04
C LEU A 140 -0.98 -2.19 0.81
N TYR A 141 0.31 -1.89 0.75
CA TYR A 141 0.81 -0.54 0.56
C TYR A 141 0.52 -0.04 -0.85
N GLN A 142 0.79 -0.86 -1.88
CA GLN A 142 0.48 -0.47 -3.26
C GLN A 142 -1.01 -0.17 -3.45
N GLN A 143 -1.92 -0.96 -2.86
CA GLN A 143 -3.35 -0.65 -2.91
C GLN A 143 -3.68 0.69 -2.24
N CYS A 144 -3.05 1.00 -1.11
CA CYS A 144 -3.26 2.28 -0.43
C CYS A 144 -2.78 3.46 -1.29
N VAL A 145 -1.59 3.36 -1.90
CA VAL A 145 -1.04 4.36 -2.82
C VAL A 145 -1.94 4.53 -4.04
N ASP A 146 -2.39 3.44 -4.65
CA ASP A 146 -3.30 3.48 -5.79
C ASP A 146 -4.59 4.24 -5.43
N TYR A 147 -5.24 3.94 -4.31
CA TYR A 147 -6.45 4.65 -3.88
C TYR A 147 -6.20 6.12 -3.55
N LEU A 148 -5.08 6.45 -2.90
CA LEU A 148 -4.65 7.83 -2.65
C LEU A 148 -4.45 8.59 -3.97
N SER A 149 -3.90 7.94 -5.00
CA SER A 149 -3.68 8.54 -6.32
C SER A 149 -4.97 8.74 -7.12
N TYR A 150 -5.94 7.84 -6.97
CA TYR A 150 -7.21 7.90 -7.70
C TYR A 150 -8.21 8.91 -7.10
N ARG A 151 -8.21 9.12 -5.77
CA ARG A 151 -9.07 10.11 -5.09
C ARG A 151 -9.05 11.51 -5.76
N PRO A 152 -7.89 12.17 -5.92
CA PRO A 152 -7.85 13.51 -6.51
C PRO A 152 -8.25 13.51 -8.00
N GLU A 153 -8.01 12.42 -8.72
CA GLU A 153 -8.42 12.29 -10.11
C GLU A 153 -9.94 12.23 -10.24
N ILE A 154 -10.65 11.48 -9.38
CA ILE A 154 -12.12 11.44 -9.41
C ILE A 154 -12.73 12.78 -9.07
N ILE A 155 -12.25 13.41 -8.00
CA ILE A 155 -12.72 14.74 -7.59
C ILE A 155 -12.51 15.74 -8.73
N ARG A 156 -11.37 15.65 -9.45
CA ARG A 156 -11.13 16.43 -10.67
C ARG A 156 -12.20 16.20 -11.70
N GLU A 157 -12.43 14.96 -12.12
CA GLU A 157 -13.34 14.68 -13.24
C GLU A 157 -14.77 15.15 -12.92
N LEU A 158 -15.20 15.05 -11.65
CA LEU A 158 -16.49 15.59 -11.20
C LEU A 158 -16.54 17.12 -11.23
N ILE A 159 -15.54 17.80 -10.65
CA ILE A 159 -15.47 19.28 -10.66
C ILE A 159 -15.32 19.81 -12.09
N GLN A 160 -14.50 19.17 -12.91
CA GLN A 160 -14.28 19.53 -14.30
C GLN A 160 -15.56 19.36 -15.11
N SER A 161 -16.31 18.26 -14.90
CA SER A 161 -17.61 18.07 -15.54
C SER A 161 -18.58 19.21 -15.19
N ARG A 162 -18.68 19.57 -13.91
CA ARG A 162 -19.49 20.72 -13.44
C ARG A 162 -19.08 22.03 -14.12
N ILE A 163 -17.77 22.33 -14.18
CA ILE A 163 -17.25 23.53 -14.83
C ILE A 163 -17.62 23.54 -16.32
N LEU A 164 -17.50 22.40 -17.01
CA LEU A 164 -17.80 22.29 -18.44
C LEU A 164 -19.31 22.44 -18.72
N TYR A 165 -20.19 21.85 -17.92
CA TYR A 165 -21.65 22.05 -18.05
C TYR A 165 -22.05 23.50 -17.74
N SER A 166 -21.43 24.13 -16.73
CA SER A 166 -21.62 25.55 -16.44
C SER A 166 -21.17 26.44 -17.60
N SER A 167 -20.01 26.13 -18.19
CA SER A 167 -19.51 26.83 -19.37
C SER A 167 -20.49 26.69 -20.53
N LEU A 168 -20.96 25.47 -20.82
CA LEU A 168 -21.97 25.17 -21.85
C LEU A 168 -23.26 26.02 -21.66
N GLY A 169 -23.72 26.19 -20.42
CA GLY A 169 -24.88 27.03 -20.11
C GLY A 169 -24.64 28.52 -20.38
N VAL A 170 -23.47 29.04 -20.02
CA VAL A 170 -23.09 30.43 -20.35
C VAL A 170 -23.06 30.63 -21.86
N TRP A 171 -22.41 29.72 -22.60
CA TRP A 171 -22.32 29.76 -24.06
C TRP A 171 -23.69 29.81 -24.71
N THR A 172 -24.59 28.92 -24.31
CA THR A 172 -25.91 28.86 -24.91
C THR A 172 -26.80 30.02 -24.53
N SER A 173 -26.60 30.62 -23.34
CA SER A 173 -27.27 31.87 -22.97
C SER A 173 -26.87 33.01 -23.89
N GLU A 174 -25.59 33.17 -24.18
CA GLU A 174 -25.11 34.21 -25.07
C GLU A 174 -25.65 34.04 -26.49
N VAL A 175 -25.65 32.81 -27.01
CA VAL A 175 -26.21 32.52 -28.35
C VAL A 175 -27.73 32.71 -28.38
N ALA A 176 -28.46 32.30 -27.34
CA ALA A 176 -29.90 32.51 -27.23
C ALA A 176 -30.26 34.00 -27.22
N ILE A 177 -29.56 34.81 -26.41
CA ILE A 177 -29.76 36.27 -26.35
C ILE A 177 -29.53 36.88 -27.73
N LYS A 178 -28.45 36.51 -28.42
CA LYS A 178 -28.18 36.97 -29.78
C LYS A 178 -29.29 36.59 -30.78
N ASN A 179 -29.81 35.36 -30.69
CA ASN A 179 -30.85 34.85 -31.59
C ASN A 179 -32.24 35.44 -31.32
N ILE A 180 -32.52 35.88 -30.08
CA ILE A 180 -33.79 36.45 -29.66
C ILE A 180 -33.83 37.98 -29.90
N TYR A 181 -32.75 38.70 -29.59
CA TYR A 181 -32.70 40.18 -29.59
C TYR A 181 -32.11 40.80 -30.87
N VAL A 182 -32.30 40.13 -32.02
CA VAL A 182 -31.73 40.50 -33.34
C VAL A 182 -32.00 41.95 -33.78
N SER A 183 -32.95 42.69 -33.18
CA SER A 183 -33.23 44.09 -33.56
C SER A 183 -32.41 45.17 -32.85
N ASP A 184 -31.59 44.82 -31.85
CA ASP A 184 -30.86 45.78 -31.00
C ASP A 184 -29.34 45.54 -31.04
N GLU A 185 -28.79 45.30 -32.25
CA GLU A 185 -27.33 45.12 -32.46
C GLU A 185 -26.49 46.26 -31.85
N ASP A 186 -27.05 47.47 -31.74
CA ASP A 186 -26.39 48.62 -31.12
C ASP A 186 -26.32 48.58 -29.59
N LYS A 187 -27.18 47.80 -28.91
CA LYS A 187 -27.09 47.57 -27.44
C LYS A 187 -26.20 46.38 -27.10
N ILE A 188 -26.11 45.40 -28.00
CA ILE A 188 -25.29 44.19 -27.85
C ILE A 188 -23.83 44.44 -28.25
N LYS A 189 -23.53 45.56 -28.93
CA LYS A 189 -22.18 46.00 -29.37
C LYS A 189 -21.09 45.98 -28.31
N TYR A 190 -21.45 46.05 -27.02
CA TYR A 190 -20.52 45.98 -25.89
C TYR A 190 -20.39 44.57 -25.27
N SER A 191 -21.32 43.65 -25.56
CA SER A 191 -21.06 42.23 -25.37
C SER A 191 -20.19 41.80 -26.53
N LEU A 192 -19.02 41.23 -26.25
CA LEU A 192 -18.15 40.70 -27.28
C LEU A 192 -18.56 39.24 -27.50
N PRO A 193 -19.42 38.93 -28.50
CA PRO A 193 -19.64 37.54 -28.87
C PRO A 193 -18.28 36.92 -29.19
N PHE A 194 -18.03 35.71 -28.71
CA PHE A 194 -16.76 35.06 -28.98
C PHE A 194 -16.57 34.91 -30.50
N LYS A 195 -15.32 34.92 -30.96
CA LYS A 195 -15.01 34.89 -32.40
C LYS A 195 -15.39 33.56 -33.07
N ASN A 196 -15.62 32.48 -32.31
CA ASN A 196 -15.90 31.12 -32.82
C ASN A 196 -16.69 30.27 -31.81
N ASP A 197 -17.95 30.63 -31.55
CA ASP A 197 -18.82 29.97 -30.55
C ASP A 197 -18.96 28.45 -30.77
N LYS A 198 -19.06 28.01 -32.04
CA LYS A 198 -19.28 26.60 -32.39
C LYS A 198 -18.08 25.69 -32.10
N ILE A 199 -16.87 26.17 -32.37
CA ILE A 199 -15.64 25.39 -32.16
C ILE A 199 -15.42 25.16 -30.66
N TRP A 200 -15.60 26.22 -29.86
CA TRP A 200 -15.51 26.13 -28.40
C TRP A 200 -16.56 25.22 -27.77
N MET A 201 -17.77 25.24 -28.33
CA MET A 201 -18.85 24.36 -27.92
C MET A 201 -18.53 22.89 -28.21
N GLU A 202 -18.06 22.56 -29.42
CA GLU A 202 -17.63 21.21 -29.78
C GLU A 202 -16.48 20.70 -28.91
N GLU A 203 -15.48 21.55 -28.64
CA GLU A 203 -14.39 21.22 -27.73
C GLU A 203 -14.88 20.95 -26.30
N THR A 204 -15.80 21.76 -25.79
CA THR A 204 -16.41 21.57 -24.46
C THR A 204 -17.18 20.26 -24.38
N ILE A 205 -17.99 19.93 -25.40
CA ILE A 205 -18.72 18.67 -25.49
C ILE A 205 -17.77 17.46 -25.50
N ASN A 206 -16.69 17.54 -26.29
CA ASN A 206 -15.68 16.47 -26.33
C ASN A 206 -14.99 16.27 -24.97
N LYS A 207 -14.71 17.35 -24.25
CA LYS A 207 -14.16 17.29 -22.88
C LYS A 207 -15.13 16.65 -21.89
N ILE A 208 -16.43 16.98 -21.97
CA ILE A 208 -17.49 16.38 -21.13
C ILE A 208 -17.55 14.87 -21.37
N LYS A 209 -17.60 14.44 -22.63
CA LYS A 209 -17.64 13.02 -23.00
C LYS A 209 -16.39 12.27 -22.51
N HIS A 210 -15.23 12.90 -22.65
CA HIS A 210 -13.99 12.32 -22.17
C HIS A 210 -13.99 12.15 -20.64
N ALA A 211 -14.41 13.16 -19.88
CA ALA A 211 -14.53 13.06 -18.41
C ALA A 211 -15.46 11.92 -17.98
N GLY A 212 -16.57 11.76 -18.71
CA GLY A 212 -17.49 10.64 -18.51
C GLY A 212 -16.90 9.26 -18.75
N LEU A 213 -16.12 9.12 -19.83
CA LEU A 213 -15.41 7.87 -20.12
C LEU A 213 -14.32 7.57 -19.09
N GLN A 214 -13.66 8.60 -18.54
CA GLN A 214 -12.68 8.41 -17.48
C GLN A 214 -13.37 7.81 -16.26
N LEU A 215 -14.46 8.40 -15.76
CA LEU A 215 -15.17 7.91 -14.55
C LEU A 215 -15.72 6.48 -14.68
N ARG A 216 -15.89 5.95 -15.90
CA ARG A 216 -16.29 4.55 -16.14
C ARG A 216 -15.15 3.54 -16.09
N LYS A 217 -13.87 3.97 -16.11
CA LYS A 217 -12.74 3.03 -16.07
C LYS A 217 -12.73 2.26 -14.75
N SER A 218 -12.37 0.98 -14.80
CA SER A 218 -12.41 0.06 -13.66
C SER A 218 -11.62 0.57 -12.43
N LYS A 219 -10.54 1.31 -12.66
CA LYS A 219 -9.69 1.89 -11.61
C LYS A 219 -10.38 2.97 -10.78
N TYR A 220 -11.27 3.75 -11.38
CA TYR A 220 -12.02 4.79 -10.67
C TYR A 220 -13.31 4.22 -10.07
N SER A 221 -13.95 3.30 -10.79
CA SER A 221 -15.15 2.59 -10.29
C SER A 221 -14.91 1.82 -8.98
N SER A 222 -13.67 1.41 -8.69
CA SER A 222 -13.34 0.69 -7.44
C SER A 222 -13.35 1.58 -6.18
N ILE A 223 -13.26 2.91 -6.34
CA ILE A 223 -13.29 3.86 -5.22
C ILE A 223 -14.55 4.74 -5.21
N LEU A 224 -15.46 4.54 -6.16
CA LEU A 224 -16.79 5.13 -6.15
C LEU A 224 -17.74 4.23 -5.35
N SER A 225 -18.56 4.84 -4.49
CA SER A 225 -19.64 4.14 -3.82
C SER A 225 -20.68 3.65 -4.84
N GLU A 226 -21.42 2.60 -4.50
CA GLU A 226 -22.56 2.16 -5.31
C GLU A 226 -23.65 3.25 -5.38
N GLU A 227 -23.75 4.10 -4.36
CA GLU A 227 -24.66 5.26 -4.34
C GLU A 227 -24.24 6.32 -5.37
N ILE A 228 -22.96 6.67 -5.45
CA ILE A 228 -22.44 7.60 -6.47
C ILE A 228 -22.62 7.03 -7.87
N LYS A 229 -22.36 5.72 -8.07
CA LYS A 229 -22.60 5.07 -9.37
C LYS A 229 -24.07 5.13 -9.78
N LYS A 230 -24.97 4.92 -8.82
CA LYS A 230 -26.42 5.04 -9.04
C LYS A 230 -26.80 6.45 -9.44
N THR A 231 -26.37 7.46 -8.70
CA THR A 231 -26.64 8.87 -9.01
C THR A 231 -26.07 9.30 -10.36
N LEU A 232 -24.92 8.77 -10.76
CA LEU A 232 -24.30 9.06 -12.05
C LEU A 232 -25.01 8.39 -13.23
N TYR A 233 -25.43 7.13 -13.11
CA TYR A 233 -25.78 6.28 -14.26
C TYR A 233 -27.15 5.59 -14.19
N GLU A 234 -27.74 5.45 -13.00
CA GLU A 234 -28.94 4.64 -12.80
C GLU A 234 -30.19 5.49 -12.59
N TYR A 235 -31.33 4.81 -12.72
CA TYR A 235 -32.62 5.45 -12.67
C TYR A 235 -33.05 5.75 -11.23
N ALA A 236 -33.51 6.98 -10.97
CA ALA A 236 -34.03 7.46 -9.69
C ALA A 236 -35.48 7.96 -9.84
N ASP A 237 -36.42 7.19 -9.30
CA ASP A 237 -37.87 7.43 -9.36
C ASP A 237 -38.34 8.76 -8.72
N ASN A 238 -37.49 9.38 -7.88
CA ASN A 238 -37.85 10.55 -7.06
C ASN A 238 -37.27 11.88 -7.56
N SER A 239 -36.70 11.94 -8.77
CA SER A 239 -36.17 13.20 -9.30
C SER A 239 -37.29 14.12 -9.78
N ILE A 240 -37.18 15.41 -9.46
CA ILE A 240 -38.13 16.45 -9.89
C ILE A 240 -38.11 16.63 -11.42
N TYR A 241 -36.98 16.30 -12.06
CA TYR A 241 -36.77 16.40 -13.51
C TYR A 241 -36.58 15.02 -14.13
N LYS A 242 -37.39 14.70 -15.14
CA LYS A 242 -37.39 13.39 -15.81
C LYS A 242 -36.04 13.05 -16.44
N GLU A 243 -35.27 14.05 -16.81
CA GLU A 243 -33.94 13.93 -17.40
C GLU A 243 -32.91 13.43 -16.38
N LEU A 244 -33.01 13.89 -15.13
CA LEU A 244 -32.19 13.42 -14.00
C LEU A 244 -32.66 12.07 -13.47
N ALA A 245 -33.89 11.68 -13.80
CA ALA A 245 -34.42 10.37 -13.42
C ALA A 245 -33.59 9.23 -14.00
N TYR A 246 -32.80 9.43 -15.06
CA TYR A 246 -31.92 8.42 -15.65
C TYR A 246 -30.43 8.65 -15.32
N GLY A 247 -30.15 9.41 -14.27
CA GLY A 247 -28.80 9.74 -13.81
C GLY A 247 -28.21 10.99 -14.45
N ILE A 248 -27.19 11.53 -13.80
CA ILE A 248 -26.55 12.80 -14.17
C ILE A 248 -25.94 12.77 -15.57
N TYR A 249 -25.40 11.62 -16.02
CA TYR A 249 -24.88 11.51 -17.38
C TYR A 249 -25.96 11.58 -18.45
N SER A 250 -27.14 10.99 -18.19
CA SER A 250 -28.27 11.05 -19.11
C SER A 250 -28.79 12.48 -19.22
N ALA A 251 -28.96 13.15 -18.08
CA ALA A 251 -29.32 14.58 -18.04
C ALA A 251 -28.27 15.47 -18.74
N GLY A 252 -26.99 15.16 -18.58
CA GLY A 252 -25.89 15.86 -19.25
C GLY A 252 -25.91 15.71 -20.78
N GLU A 253 -26.15 14.50 -21.30
CA GLU A 253 -26.30 14.25 -22.74
C GLU A 253 -27.54 14.97 -23.32
N MET A 254 -28.65 14.96 -22.58
CA MET A 254 -29.85 15.72 -22.96
C MET A 254 -29.55 17.23 -23.00
N SER A 255 -28.83 17.74 -21.99
CA SER A 255 -28.38 19.13 -21.98
C SER A 255 -27.53 19.44 -23.21
N ILE A 256 -26.56 18.58 -23.58
CA ILE A 256 -25.75 18.77 -24.79
C ILE A 256 -26.63 18.84 -26.05
N MET A 257 -27.65 17.99 -26.15
CA MET A 257 -28.59 17.98 -27.29
C MET A 257 -29.38 19.28 -27.38
N ASP A 258 -29.94 19.75 -26.26
CA ASP A 258 -30.72 20.99 -26.19
C ASP A 258 -29.84 22.21 -26.48
N ASN A 259 -28.62 22.23 -25.93
CA ASN A 259 -27.66 23.29 -26.18
C ASN A 259 -27.32 23.40 -27.67
N ASN A 260 -27.10 22.27 -28.35
CA ASN A 260 -26.87 22.25 -29.79
C ASN A 260 -28.07 22.85 -30.54
N PHE A 261 -29.30 22.45 -30.20
CA PHE A 261 -30.50 22.97 -30.86
C PHE A 261 -30.63 24.49 -30.74
N VAL A 262 -30.42 25.05 -29.54
CA VAL A 262 -30.45 26.50 -29.32
C VAL A 262 -29.31 27.20 -30.08
N SER A 263 -28.11 26.62 -30.06
CA SER A 263 -26.92 27.18 -30.69
C SER A 263 -26.98 27.22 -32.22
N TYR A 264 -27.71 26.27 -32.84
CA TYR A 264 -27.92 26.22 -34.28
C TYR A 264 -29.14 27.02 -34.78
N GLY A 265 -29.69 27.92 -33.94
CA GLY A 265 -30.71 28.89 -34.35
C GLY A 265 -32.13 28.59 -33.88
N GLY A 266 -32.30 27.68 -32.91
CA GLY A 266 -33.57 27.48 -32.23
C GLY A 266 -34.03 28.74 -31.49
N LYS A 267 -35.21 29.27 -31.82
CA LYS A 267 -35.83 30.45 -31.17
C LYS A 267 -36.86 30.04 -30.11
N ASN A 268 -36.61 28.96 -29.38
CA ASN A 268 -37.53 28.47 -28.35
C ASN A 268 -37.07 28.94 -26.97
N ILE A 269 -37.73 29.97 -26.43
CA ILE A 269 -37.44 30.54 -25.11
C ILE A 269 -37.71 29.51 -23.99
N GLU A 270 -38.75 28.67 -24.14
CA GLU A 270 -39.07 27.64 -23.15
C GLU A 270 -37.96 26.60 -23.04
N LEU A 271 -37.41 26.17 -24.18
CA LEU A 271 -36.28 25.23 -24.22
C LEU A 271 -35.02 25.84 -23.58
N TRP A 272 -34.74 27.11 -23.85
CA TRP A 272 -33.62 27.82 -23.23
C TRP A 272 -33.78 27.96 -21.70
N LEU A 273 -34.98 28.29 -21.21
CA LEU A 273 -35.28 28.35 -19.78
C LEU A 273 -35.17 26.98 -19.11
N HIS A 274 -35.71 25.94 -19.75
CA HIS A 274 -35.58 24.55 -19.30
C HIS A 274 -34.11 24.16 -19.14
N GLN A 275 -33.28 24.52 -20.11
CA GLN A 275 -31.84 24.22 -20.09
C GLN A 275 -31.11 24.96 -18.95
N MET A 276 -31.43 26.23 -18.70
CA MET A 276 -30.84 26.97 -17.56
C MET A 276 -31.14 26.28 -16.23
N ILE A 277 -32.38 25.83 -16.07
CA ILE A 277 -32.83 25.10 -14.88
C ILE A 277 -32.07 23.76 -14.79
N LEU A 278 -32.01 22.99 -15.88
CA LEU A 278 -31.32 21.69 -15.91
C LEU A 278 -29.82 21.82 -15.58
N ILE A 279 -29.14 22.84 -16.08
CA ILE A 279 -27.71 23.08 -15.78
C ILE A 279 -27.51 23.48 -14.31
N ASN A 280 -28.42 24.28 -13.76
CA ASN A 280 -28.37 24.62 -12.34
C ASN A 280 -28.56 23.38 -11.46
N GLU A 281 -29.51 22.52 -11.80
CA GLU A 281 -29.74 21.25 -11.10
C GLU A 281 -28.57 20.28 -11.24
N LEU A 282 -27.97 20.18 -12.43
CA LEU A 282 -26.74 19.41 -12.64
C LEU A 282 -25.63 19.92 -11.71
N ASN A 283 -25.46 21.24 -11.59
CA ASN A 283 -24.44 21.83 -10.72
C ASN A 283 -24.66 21.49 -9.24
N ILE A 284 -25.90 21.55 -8.76
CA ILE A 284 -26.25 21.17 -7.38
C ILE A 284 -25.93 19.69 -7.14
N ASN A 285 -26.38 18.81 -8.05
CA ASN A 285 -26.12 17.37 -7.95
C ASN A 285 -24.61 17.04 -8.03
N TYR A 286 -23.83 17.77 -8.84
CA TYR A 286 -22.37 17.62 -8.86
C TYR A 286 -21.71 18.08 -7.57
N ASP A 287 -22.20 19.13 -6.90
CA ASP A 287 -21.67 19.58 -5.60
C ASP A 287 -21.90 18.52 -4.50
N GLU A 288 -23.10 17.93 -4.47
CA GLU A 288 -23.42 16.82 -3.57
C GLU A 288 -22.54 15.61 -3.86
N LEU A 289 -22.40 15.23 -5.14
CA LEU A 289 -21.55 14.13 -5.57
C LEU A 289 -20.07 14.34 -5.22
N VAL A 290 -19.53 15.54 -5.39
CA VAL A 290 -18.13 15.84 -5.04
C VAL A 290 -17.93 15.65 -3.55
N THR A 291 -18.89 16.12 -2.73
CA THR A 291 -18.83 15.99 -1.27
C THR A 291 -18.93 14.52 -0.84
N GLU A 292 -19.84 13.76 -1.43
CA GLU A 292 -20.01 12.33 -1.15
C GLU A 292 -18.80 11.52 -1.61
N ALA A 293 -18.27 11.80 -2.81
CA ALA A 293 -17.09 11.15 -3.35
C ALA A 293 -15.84 11.41 -2.50
N ASP A 294 -15.67 12.64 -2.00
CA ASP A 294 -14.57 12.98 -1.11
C ASP A 294 -14.66 12.22 0.22
N HIS A 295 -15.84 12.22 0.86
CA HIS A 295 -16.06 11.50 2.11
C HIS A 295 -15.92 9.97 1.95
N TYR A 296 -16.50 9.39 0.90
CA TYR A 296 -16.42 7.96 0.65
C TYR A 296 -15.00 7.51 0.32
N SER A 297 -14.31 8.22 -0.57
CA SER A 297 -12.92 7.90 -0.93
C SER A 297 -11.99 7.99 0.29
N GLU A 298 -12.19 8.97 1.17
CA GLU A 298 -11.48 9.05 2.45
C GLU A 298 -11.76 7.83 3.34
N SER A 299 -13.01 7.40 3.45
CA SER A 299 -13.39 6.22 4.22
C SER A 299 -12.73 4.93 3.69
N VAL A 300 -12.61 4.80 2.36
CA VAL A 300 -11.94 3.67 1.70
C VAL A 300 -10.44 3.66 2.03
N VAL A 301 -9.78 4.83 1.97
CA VAL A 301 -8.37 4.97 2.35
C VAL A 301 -8.17 4.64 3.83
N ASN A 302 -9.00 5.19 4.73
CA ASN A 302 -8.94 4.92 6.16
C ASN A 302 -9.16 3.44 6.50
N ARG A 303 -10.04 2.75 5.76
CA ARG A 303 -10.23 1.31 5.89
C ARG A 303 -8.97 0.54 5.52
N GLN A 304 -8.26 0.92 4.45
CA GLN A 304 -7.01 0.26 4.07
C GLN A 304 -5.89 0.49 5.09
N ILE A 305 -5.76 1.71 5.61
CA ILE A 305 -4.82 2.02 6.69
C ILE A 305 -5.14 1.16 7.92
N THR A 306 -6.43 1.02 8.27
CA THR A 306 -6.87 0.18 9.38
C THR A 306 -6.49 -1.29 9.16
N ILE A 307 -6.67 -1.81 7.93
CA ILE A 307 -6.25 -3.18 7.57
C ILE A 307 -4.73 -3.36 7.76
N ILE A 308 -3.93 -2.39 7.30
CA ILE A 308 -2.46 -2.41 7.49
C ILE A 308 -2.10 -2.48 8.97
N VAL A 309 -2.74 -1.67 9.82
CA VAL A 309 -2.50 -1.66 11.28
C VAL A 309 -2.87 -3.01 11.90
N TRP A 310 -3.99 -3.62 11.51
CA TRP A 310 -4.37 -4.94 12.00
C TRP A 310 -3.38 -6.03 11.58
N VAL A 311 -2.94 -6.02 10.32
CA VAL A 311 -1.96 -6.98 9.80
C VAL A 311 -0.61 -6.85 10.53
N LEU A 312 -0.15 -5.62 10.79
CA LEU A 312 1.05 -5.35 11.61
C LEU A 312 0.88 -5.87 13.04
N THR A 313 -0.27 -5.64 13.65
CA THR A 313 -0.56 -6.10 15.02
C THR A 313 -0.53 -7.62 15.11
N ILE A 314 -1.17 -8.31 14.16
CA ILE A 314 -1.16 -9.78 14.08
C ILE A 314 0.27 -10.30 13.90
N PHE A 315 1.07 -9.67 13.05
CA PHE A 315 2.46 -10.05 12.85
C PHE A 315 3.32 -9.89 14.10
N ILE A 316 3.11 -8.82 14.88
CA ILE A 316 3.79 -8.63 16.17
C ILE A 316 3.41 -9.76 17.14
N VAL A 317 2.13 -10.11 17.23
CA VAL A 317 1.65 -11.21 18.08
C VAL A 317 2.26 -12.55 17.64
N ILE A 318 2.29 -12.85 16.33
CA ILE A 318 2.91 -14.07 15.80
C ILE A 318 4.42 -14.10 16.09
N SER A 319 5.12 -12.97 15.92
CA SER A 319 6.54 -12.85 16.24
C SER A 319 6.82 -13.10 17.72
N PHE A 320 5.95 -12.59 18.59
CA PHE A 320 6.03 -12.83 20.04
C PHE A 320 5.79 -14.31 20.37
N LEU A 321 4.78 -14.95 19.78
CA LEU A 321 4.51 -16.38 19.95
C LEU A 321 5.68 -17.24 19.44
N MET A 322 6.29 -16.89 18.31
CA MET A 322 7.50 -17.55 17.80
C MET A 322 8.65 -17.43 18.80
N TYR A 323 8.84 -16.27 19.42
CA TYR A 323 9.87 -16.10 20.45
C TYR A 323 9.65 -17.04 21.64
N PHE A 324 8.44 -17.10 22.20
CA PHE A 324 8.15 -17.98 23.33
C PHE A 324 8.18 -19.46 22.96
N GLY A 325 7.61 -19.84 21.83
CA GLY A 325 7.47 -21.24 21.42
C GLY A 325 8.76 -21.87 20.91
N LEU A 326 9.52 -21.14 20.07
CA LEU A 326 10.69 -21.69 19.38
C LEU A 326 12.00 -21.30 20.04
N TYR A 327 12.18 -20.01 20.35
CA TYR A 327 13.46 -19.49 20.85
C TYR A 327 13.65 -19.71 22.35
N LEU A 328 12.65 -19.39 23.16
CA LEU A 328 12.77 -19.54 24.61
C LEU A 328 12.93 -21.01 25.04
N ARG A 329 12.13 -21.90 24.43
CA ARG A 329 12.27 -23.35 24.65
C ARG A 329 13.67 -23.84 24.28
N PHE A 330 14.21 -23.37 23.16
CA PHE A 330 15.54 -23.73 22.70
C PHE A 330 16.65 -23.28 23.65
N PHE A 331 16.63 -22.02 24.07
CA PHE A 331 17.59 -21.51 25.04
C PHE A 331 17.53 -22.28 26.36
N ASN A 332 16.34 -22.71 26.80
CA ASN A 332 16.19 -23.52 27.99
C ASN A 332 16.74 -24.95 27.84
N GLU A 333 16.55 -25.59 26.68
CA GLU A 333 17.13 -26.90 26.37
C GLU A 333 18.66 -26.83 26.35
N GLU A 334 19.22 -25.79 25.73
CA GLU A 334 20.67 -25.57 25.67
C GLU A 334 21.28 -25.25 27.04
N LYS A 335 20.62 -24.39 27.83
CA LYS A 335 21.04 -24.12 29.21
C LYS A 335 21.10 -25.39 30.06
N LYS A 336 20.12 -26.30 29.89
CA LYS A 336 20.12 -27.60 30.58
C LYS A 336 21.24 -28.52 30.08
N SER A 337 21.54 -28.52 28.78
CA SER A 337 22.65 -29.27 28.20
C SER A 337 23.99 -28.82 28.79
N LEU A 338 24.28 -27.52 28.74
CA LEU A 338 25.48 -26.90 29.31
C LEU A 338 25.62 -27.17 30.81
N SER A 339 24.53 -27.05 31.57
CA SER A 339 24.54 -27.36 33.01
C SER A 339 24.95 -28.80 33.29
N LYS A 340 24.46 -29.77 32.50
CA LYS A 340 24.86 -31.18 32.66
C LYS A 340 26.33 -31.40 32.34
N MET A 341 26.84 -30.76 31.30
CA MET A 341 28.27 -30.86 30.96
C MET A 341 29.14 -30.30 32.08
N HIS A 342 28.75 -29.17 32.67
CA HIS A 342 29.45 -28.58 33.80
C HIS A 342 29.49 -29.53 35.01
N THR A 343 28.36 -30.13 35.37
CA THR A 343 28.30 -31.09 36.48
C THR A 343 29.16 -32.33 36.22
N ILE A 344 29.20 -32.85 35.00
CA ILE A 344 30.09 -33.97 34.63
C ILE A 344 31.55 -33.58 34.82
N MET A 345 31.92 -32.37 34.42
CA MET A 345 33.28 -31.86 34.57
C MET A 345 33.68 -31.70 36.05
N GLU A 346 32.78 -31.25 36.93
CA GLU A 346 33.07 -31.16 38.37
C GLU A 346 33.31 -32.51 39.04
N ILE A 347 32.72 -33.59 38.50
CA ILE A 347 32.86 -34.95 39.04
C ILE A 347 34.14 -35.64 38.54
N MET A 348 34.71 -35.17 37.42
CA MET A 348 35.97 -35.67 36.84
C MET A 348 37.11 -34.68 37.14
N PRO A 349 37.80 -34.79 38.29
CA PRO A 349 38.81 -33.83 38.74
C PRO A 349 40.02 -33.68 37.82
#